data_AF-A0A851KLE7-F1
#
_entry.id   AF-A0A851KLE7-F1
#
_cell.length_a   1.000
_cell.length_b   1.000
_cell.length_c   1.000
_cell.angle_alpha   90.00
_cell.angle_beta   90.00
_cell.angle_gamma   90.00
#
_symmetry.space_group_name_H-M   'P 1'
#
loop_
_entity.id
_entity.type
_entity.pdbx_description
1 polymer ?
#
loop_
_entity_poly.entity_id
_entity_poly.type
_entity_poly.pdbx_seq_one_letter_code
_entity_poly.pdbx_strand_id
1 'polypeptide(L)' 'SLTQSRHSRHLGACAAALERFGDLGDSGDLAVAAEQLRVARRELGRITGHVGAEDVLDIIFRDFCVGK' A
#
# COMPACT_ATOMS: atom_id res chain seq x y z
N SER A 1 10.10 9.16 -20.21
CA SER A 1 11.13 8.36 -19.50
C SER A 1 10.47 7.28 -18.68
N LEU A 2 10.99 6.04 -18.68
CA LEU A 2 10.43 4.88 -17.97
C LEU A 2 10.22 5.13 -16.46
N THR A 3 11.09 5.93 -15.83
CA THR A 3 10.98 6.32 -14.42
C THR A 3 9.76 7.20 -14.13
N GLN A 4 9.39 8.10 -15.04
CA GLN A 4 8.21 8.95 -14.88
C GLN A 4 6.92 8.12 -14.90
N SER A 5 6.82 7.18 -15.86
CA SER A 5 5.66 6.27 -15.95
C SER A 5 5.53 5.36 -14.72
N ARG A 6 6.65 4.89 -14.15
CA ARG A 6 6.63 4.09 -12.92
C ARG A 6 6.18 4.90 -11.71
N HIS A 7 6.70 6.11 -11.52
CA HIS A 7 6.29 6.96 -10.40
C HIS A 7 4.82 7.38 -10.50
N SER A 8 4.36 7.78 -11.69
CA SER A 8 2.95 8.12 -11.90
C SER A 8 2.01 6.96 -11.58
N ARG A 9 2.40 5.72 -11.91
CA ARG A 9 1.62 4.53 -11.54
C ARG A 9 1.50 4.34 -10.02
N HIS A 10 2.61 4.48 -9.30
CA HIS A 10 2.62 4.35 -7.84
C HIS A 10 1.85 5.49 -7.16
N LEU A 11 1.96 6.72 -7.68
CA LEU A 11 1.16 7.85 -7.19
C LEU A 11 -0.34 7.64 -7.42
N GLY A 12 -0.73 7.16 -8.60
CA GLY A 12 -2.14 6.85 -8.90
C GLY A 12 -2.69 5.75 -7.99
N ALA A 13 -1.90 4.70 -7.72
CA ALA A 13 -2.30 3.63 -6.81
C ALA A 13 -2.42 4.11 -5.34
N CYS A 14 -1.52 5.01 -4.92
CA CYS A 14 -1.58 5.67 -3.61
C CYS A 14 -2.86 6.51 -3.48
N ALA A 15 -3.13 7.38 -4.46
CA ALA A 15 -4.32 8.23 -4.48
C ALA A 15 -5.61 7.39 -4.43
N ALA A 16 -5.71 6.35 -5.24
CA ALA A 16 -6.89 5.48 -5.27
C ALA A 16 -7.11 4.74 -3.93
N ALA A 17 -6.05 4.41 -3.18
CA ALA A 17 -6.18 3.82 -1.86
C ALA A 17 -6.67 4.83 -0.82
N LEU A 18 -6.21 6.08 -0.89
CA LEU A 18 -6.69 7.16 -0.04
C LEU A 18 -8.15 7.54 -0.33
N GLU A 19 -8.57 7.51 -1.60
CA GLU A 19 -9.98 7.69 -1.98
C GLU A 19 -10.86 6.60 -1.36
N ARG A 20 -10.49 5.32 -1.51
CA ARG A 20 -11.21 4.21 -0.87
C ARG A 20 -11.24 4.30 0.64
N PHE A 21 -10.18 4.82 1.27
CA PHE A 21 -10.17 5.10 2.69
C PHE A 21 -11.22 6.16 3.07
N GLY A 22 -11.29 7.26 2.31
CA GLY A 22 -12.29 8.30 2.51
C GLY A 22 -13.73 7.82 2.30
N ASP A 23 -13.95 6.92 1.34
CA ASP A 23 -15.25 6.36 1.01
C ASP A 23 -15.81 5.41 2.09
N LEU A 24 -14.97 4.89 2.99
CA LEU A 24 -15.40 3.99 4.07
C LEU A 24 -16.26 4.71 5.13
N GLY A 25 -16.14 6.04 5.27
CA GLY A 25 -16.90 6.84 6.24
C GLY A 25 -16.71 6.42 7.71
N ASP A 26 -17.51 6.99 8.61
CA ASP A 26 -17.41 6.75 10.07
C ASP A 26 -17.91 5.36 10.52
N SER A 27 -18.64 4.65 9.65
CA SER A 27 -19.21 3.33 9.91
C SER A 27 -18.45 2.19 9.22
N GLY A 28 -17.36 2.51 8.52
CA GLY A 28 -16.52 1.54 7.82
C GLY A 28 -15.74 0.64 8.77
N ASP A 29 -15.48 -0.61 8.35
CA ASP A 29 -14.63 -1.53 9.08
C ASP A 29 -13.22 -0.93 9.25
N LEU A 30 -12.85 -0.65 10.50
CA LEU A 30 -11.55 -0.09 10.89
C LEU A 30 -10.38 -0.91 10.34
N ALA A 31 -10.52 -2.24 10.24
CA ALA A 31 -9.48 -3.08 9.68
C ALA A 31 -9.30 -2.83 8.17
N VAL A 32 -10.40 -2.65 7.44
CA VAL A 32 -10.38 -2.32 6.00
C VAL A 32 -9.80 -0.92 5.78
N ALA A 33 -10.18 0.04 6.63
CA ALA A 33 -9.67 1.41 6.57
C ALA A 33 -8.15 1.45 6.83
N ALA A 34 -7.67 0.75 7.87
CA ALA A 34 -6.26 0.62 8.17
C ALA A 34 -5.48 -0.02 7.01
N GLU A 35 -6.06 -1.04 6.36
CA GLU A 35 -5.43 -1.68 5.20
C GLU A 35 -5.29 -0.72 4.01
N GLN A 36 -6.28 0.13 3.73
CA GLN A 36 -6.14 1.14 2.67
C GLN A 36 -4.99 2.12 2.94
N LEU A 37 -4.82 2.55 4.20
CA LEU A 37 -3.69 3.41 4.59
C LEU A 37 -2.35 2.68 4.45
N ARG A 38 -2.29 1.39 4.81
CA ARG A 38 -1.10 0.56 4.64
C ARG A 38 -0.71 0.44 3.16
N VAL A 39 -1.70 0.23 2.28
CA VAL A 39 -1.50 0.19 0.83
C VAL A 39 -0.98 1.53 0.30
N ALA A 40 -1.61 2.65 0.70
CA ALA A 40 -1.18 3.99 0.28
C ALA A 40 0.28 4.28 0.67
N ARG A 41 0.64 3.99 1.92
CA ARG A 41 2.01 4.15 2.44
C ARG A 41 3.01 3.32 1.64
N ARG A 42 2.68 2.06 1.33
CA ARG A 42 3.56 1.16 0.57
C ARG A 42 3.82 1.66 -0.84
N GLU A 43 2.80 2.13 -1.55
CA GLU A 43 2.96 2.69 -2.90
C GLU A 43 3.80 3.98 -2.89
N LEU A 44 3.64 4.82 -1.86
CA LEU A 44 4.48 6.00 -1.67
C LEU A 44 5.95 5.63 -1.39
N GLY A 45 6.18 4.61 -0.56
CA GLY A 45 7.50 4.08 -0.25
C GLY A 45 8.29 3.61 -1.48
N ARG A 46 7.61 3.03 -2.48
CA ARG A 46 8.23 2.61 -3.76
C ARG A 46 8.75 3.76 -4.62
N ILE A 47 8.29 4.98 -4.36
CA ILE A 47 8.75 6.21 -5.03
C ILE A 47 9.93 6.82 -4.26
N THR A 48 9.81 6.90 -2.93
CA THR A 48 10.79 7.57 -2.07
C THR A 48 11.98 6.67 -1.69
N GLY A 49 11.89 5.37 -1.96
CA GLY A 49 12.87 4.38 -1.49
C GLY A 49 12.70 4.04 -0.01
N HIS A 50 11.61 4.51 0.62
CA HIS A 50 11.31 4.18 2.01
C HIS A 50 10.61 2.82 2.09
N VAL A 51 11.23 1.88 2.79
CA VAL A 51 10.71 0.52 3.02
C VAL A 51 10.63 0.30 4.52
N GLY A 52 9.42 0.20 5.06
CA GLY A 52 9.20 -0.06 6.47
C GLY A 52 9.40 -1.53 6.83
N ALA A 53 9.55 -1.84 8.12
CA ALA A 53 9.70 -3.23 8.59
C ALA A 53 8.54 -4.12 8.11
N GLU A 54 7.30 -3.60 8.12
CA GLU A 54 6.13 -4.32 7.62
C GLU A 54 6.22 -4.67 6.13
N ASP A 55 6.83 -3.81 5.30
CA ASP A 55 7.02 -4.09 3.88
C ASP A 55 8.05 -5.21 3.66
N VAL A 56 9.07 -5.30 4.51
CA VAL A 56 10.06 -6.38 4.52
C VAL A 56 9.43 -7.68 5.00
N LEU A 57 8.63 -7.65 6.07
CA LEU A 57 7.88 -8.82 6.55
C LEU A 57 6.90 -9.30 5.48
N ASP A 58 6.22 -8.41 4.77
CA ASP A 58 5.34 -8.72 3.63
C ASP A 58 6.08 -9.34 2.44
N ILE A 59 7.41 -9.26 2.35
CA ILE A 59 8.22 -9.93 1.33
C ILE A 59 8.66 -11.29 1.87
N ILE A 60 9.21 -11.32 3.09
CA ILE A 60 9.66 -12.53 3.76
C ILE A 60 8.52 -13.54 3.85
N PHE A 61 7.33 -13.13 4.30
CA PHE A 61 6.19 -14.02 4.50
C PHE A 61 5.36 -14.28 3.23
N ARG A 62 5.64 -13.60 2.11
CA ARG A 62 4.92 -13.84 0.84
C ARG A 62 5.27 -15.17 0.20
N ASP A 63 6.51 -15.63 0.41
CA ASP A 63 7.00 -16.90 -0.11
C ASP A 63 6.87 -18.05 0.92
N PHE A 64 6.53 -17.73 2.17
CA PHE A 64 6.08 -18.76 3.12
C PHE A 64 4.65 -19.12 2.76
N CYS A 65 4.46 -20.24 2.05
CA CYS A 65 3.16 -20.87 1.91
C CYS A 65 2.42 -20.83 3.25
N VAL A 66 1.21 -20.25 3.26
CA VAL A 66 0.22 -20.44 4.33
C VAL A 66 -0.02 -21.94 4.44
N GLY A 67 0.73 -22.60 5.32
CA GLY A 67 0.90 -24.05 5.25
C GLY A 67 2.10 -24.56 6.03
N LYS A 68 2.32 -24.05 7.25
CA LYS A 68 2.88 -24.82 8.36
C LYS A 68 2.49 -24.19 9.68
#